data_AF-A0A3D5E714-F1
#
_entry.id   AF-A0A3D5E714-F1
#
_cell.length_a   1.000
_cell.length_b   1.000
_cell.length_c   1.000
_cell.angle_alpha   90.00
_cell.angle_beta   90.00
_cell.angle_gamma   90.00
#
_symmetry.space_group_name_H-M   'P 1'
#
loop_
_entity.id
_entity.type
_entity.pdbx_description
1 polymer ?
#
loop_
_entity_poly.entity_id
_entity_poly.type
_entity_poly.pdbx_seq_one_letter_code
_entity_poly.pdbx_strand_id
1 'polypeptide(L)' 'MKYVKLITVTPDAESQMAYVARVSNPSNQKNDDFARLLRYCIKHGHWSVFEQA' A
#
# COMPACT_ATOMS: atom_id res chain seq x y z
N MET A 1 28.64 -16.68 -2.93
CA MET A 1 27.28 -16.68 -3.52
C MET A 1 26.32 -16.19 -2.45
N LYS A 2 25.56 -15.11 -2.67
CA LYS A 2 24.60 -14.59 -1.68
C LYS A 2 23.22 -15.18 -1.97
N TYR A 3 22.58 -15.77 -0.96
CA TYR A 3 21.24 -16.37 -1.04
C TYR A 3 20.25 -15.51 -0.26
N VAL A 4 19.10 -15.21 -0.85
CA VAL A 4 18.02 -14.44 -0.23
C VAL A 4 16.74 -15.25 -0.31
N LYS A 5 16.03 -15.35 0.82
CA LYS A 5 14.75 -16.04 0.93
C LYS A 5 13.80 -15.18 1.75
N LEU A 6 12.58 -14.97 1.24
CA LEU A 6 11.50 -14.37 2.01
C LEU A 6 11.09 -15.33 3.13
N ILE A 7 11.16 -14.86 4.37
CA ILE A 7 10.77 -15.65 5.56
C ILE A 7 9.38 -15.27 6.04
N THR A 8 9.03 -13.98 5.99
CA THR A 8 7.75 -13.45 6.44
C THR A 8 7.40 -12.15 5.72
N VAL A 9 6.10 -11.83 5.65
CA VAL A 9 5.53 -10.60 5.12
C VAL A 9 4.15 -10.40 5.74
N THR A 10 3.68 -9.15 5.81
CA THR A 10 2.29 -8.82 6.12
C THR A 10 1.36 -9.48 5.09
N PRO A 11 0.40 -10.33 5.50
CA PRO A 11 -0.56 -10.92 4.59
C PRO A 11 -1.34 -9.83 3.83
N ASP A 12 -1.46 -9.98 2.50
CA ASP A 12 -2.17 -9.03 1.64
C ASP A 12 -1.73 -7.56 1.83
N ALA A 13 -0.43 -7.34 2.03
CA ALA A 13 0.19 -6.03 2.28
C ALA A 13 -0.37 -4.89 1.42
N GLU A 14 -0.51 -5.09 0.11
CA GLU A 14 -1.02 -4.08 -0.82
C GLU A 14 -2.48 -3.68 -0.53
N SER A 15 -3.31 -4.65 -0.15
CA SER A 15 -4.71 -4.42 0.24
C SER A 15 -4.80 -3.64 1.53
N GLN A 16 -3.91 -3.93 2.51
CA GLN A 16 -3.83 -3.16 3.75
C GLN A 16 -3.39 -1.70 3.49
N MET A 17 -2.33 -1.50 2.70
CA MET A 17 -1.86 -0.17 2.31
C MET A 17 -2.97 0.61 1.57
N ALA A 18 -3.66 -0.02 0.62
CA ALA A 18 -4.76 0.60 -0.11
C ALA A 18 -5.98 0.90 0.78
N TYR A 19 -6.26 0.07 1.78
CA TYR A 19 -7.28 0.36 2.79
C TYR A 19 -6.92 1.62 3.59
N VAL A 20 -5.70 1.71 4.12
CA VAL A 20 -5.23 2.89 4.88
C VAL A 20 -5.27 4.16 4.02
N ALA A 21 -4.84 4.08 2.76
CA ALA A 21 -4.88 5.20 1.81
C ALA A 21 -6.31 5.69 1.48
N ARG A 22 -7.32 4.82 1.55
CA ARG A 22 -8.73 5.20 1.35
C ARG A 22 -9.32 5.86 2.58
N VAL A 23 -9.02 5.37 3.78
CA VAL A 23 -9.49 5.96 5.04
C VAL A 23 -9.03 7.41 5.21
N SER A 24 -7.82 7.74 4.74
CA SER A 24 -7.32 9.13 4.73
C SER A 24 -7.95 10.02 3.65
N ASN A 25 -8.66 9.45 2.66
CA ASN A 25 -9.40 10.18 1.63
C ASN A 25 -10.85 9.67 1.47
N PRO A 26 -11.80 10.18 2.29
CA PRO A 26 -13.19 9.72 2.34
C PRO A 26 -13.92 9.72 0.97
N SER A 27 -13.49 10.57 0.04
CA SER A 27 -14.06 10.66 -1.31
C SER A 27 -13.75 9.45 -2.20
N ASN A 28 -12.73 8.65 -1.88
CA ASN A 28 -12.19 7.58 -2.72
C ASN A 28 -12.38 6.18 -2.12
N GLN A 29 -13.30 6.01 -1.17
CA GLN A 29 -13.51 4.76 -0.41
C GLN A 29 -13.91 3.55 -1.27
N LYS A 30 -14.59 3.78 -2.39
CA LYS A 30 -15.05 2.72 -3.33
C LYS A 30 -14.05 2.41 -4.46
N ASN A 31 -12.82 2.89 -4.34
CA ASN A 31 -11.81 2.65 -5.36
C ASN A 31 -11.16 1.29 -5.14
N ASP A 32 -11.47 0.36 -6.04
CA ASP A 32 -10.96 -1.01 -6.01
C ASP A 32 -9.63 -1.16 -6.77
N ASP A 33 -9.15 -0.09 -7.42
CA ASP A 33 -7.88 -0.05 -8.14
C ASP A 33 -6.73 0.36 -7.20
N PHE A 34 -6.24 -0.62 -6.45
CA PHE A 34 -5.16 -0.44 -5.46
C PHE A 34 -3.85 0.01 -6.11
N ALA A 35 -3.52 -0.54 -7.28
CA ALA A 35 -2.28 -0.21 -7.98
C ALA A 35 -2.24 1.26 -8.40
N ARG A 36 -3.34 1.80 -8.93
CA ARG A 36 -3.43 3.22 -9.29
C ARG A 36 -3.38 4.13 -8.06
N LEU A 37 -4.03 3.72 -6.97
CA LEU A 37 -4.02 4.46 -5.70
C LEU A 37 -2.62 4.52 -5.08
N LEU A 38 -1.93 3.37 -4.96
CA LEU A 38 -0.57 3.32 -4.41
C LEU A 38 0.43 4.11 -5.27
N ARG A 39 0.28 4.04 -6.61
CA ARG A 39 1.06 4.89 -7.53
C ARG A 39 0.83 6.38 -7.28
N TYR A 40 -0.41 6.79 -7.01
CA TYR A 40 -0.73 8.17 -6.62
C TYR A 40 -0.02 8.54 -5.31
N CYS A 41 -0.07 7.68 -4.28
CA CYS A 41 0.62 7.91 -3.02
C CYS A 41 2.12 8.13 -3.20
N ILE A 42 2.79 7.31 -4.03
CA ILE A 42 4.22 7.48 -4.38
C ILE A 42 4.46 8.83 -5.06
N LYS A 43 3.64 9.16 -6.07
CA LYS A 43 3.78 10.40 -6.83
C LYS A 43 3.66 11.65 -5.96
N HIS A 44 2.84 11.59 -4.90
CA HIS A 44 2.56 12.71 -4.00
C HIS A 44 3.28 12.63 -2.66
N GLY A 45 4.16 11.64 -2.46
CA GLY A 45 4.97 11.51 -1.24
C GLY A 45 4.20 11.08 0.01
N HIS A 46 3.07 10.39 -0.14
CA HIS A 46 2.31 9.82 0.98
C HIS A 46 2.96 8.52 1.47
N TRP A 47 4.17 8.63 2.03
CA TRP A 47 5.00 7.48 2.41
C TRP A 47 4.47 6.70 3.61
N SER A 48 3.78 7.35 4.54
CA SER A 48 3.23 6.70 5.74
C SER A 48 2.26 5.55 5.43
N VAL A 49 1.67 5.53 4.22
CA VAL A 49 0.86 4.41 3.73
C VAL A 49 1.70 3.13 3.60
N PHE A 50 2.94 3.24 3.15
CA PHE A 50 3.85 2.12 2.89
C PHE A 50 4.57 1.61 4.15
N GLU A 51 4.40 2.29 5.28
CA GLU A 51 4.94 1.88 6.59
C GLU A 51 3.99 0.94 7.35
N GLN A 52 2.81 0.67 6.79
CA GLN A 52 1.77 -0.15 7.43
C GLN A 52 1.85 -1.64 7.08
N ALA A 53 2.83 -2.06 6.28
CA ALA A 53 2.97 -3.44 5.82
C ALA A 53 4.44 -3.90 5.79
#